data_AF-A0AA35TWW7-F1
#
_entry.id   AF-A0AA35TWW7-F1
#
_cell.length_a   1.000
_cell.length_b   1.000
_cell.length_c   1.000
_cell.angle_alpha   90.00
_cell.angle_beta   90.00
_cell.angle_gamma   90.00
#
_symmetry.space_group_name_H-M   'P 1'
#
loop_
_entity.id
_entity.type
_entity.pdbx_description
1 polymer ?
#
loop_
_entity_poly.entity_id
_entity_poly.type
_entity_poly.pdbx_seq_one_letter_code
_entity_poly.pdbx_strand_id
1 'polypeptide(L)'
;MVTPPDPFIEPFAEAGADCITVHAEAGAHLHRTLQRIKGMGKRAGVALNPATPIDVVEPVLADIDLVLVMSVNPGFGGQRFIPSQLGKIEALRALIDASGALSTSRSMAGSTSRRRASPRAPAPTCWLRALRASPAAGPIILAISRD
;
A
#
# COMPACT_ATOMS: atom_id res chain seq x y z
N MET A 1 -5.03 -7.55 -7.22
CA MET A 1 -6.42 -7.25 -6.79
C MET A 1 -7.22 -8.50 -7.01
N VAL A 2 -7.31 -9.35 -5.98
CA VAL A 2 -8.01 -10.63 -6.01
C VAL A 2 -8.94 -10.70 -4.81
N THR A 3 -10.08 -11.37 -4.98
CA THR A 3 -11.09 -11.56 -3.94
C THR A 3 -11.59 -13.00 -3.99
N PRO A 4 -11.57 -13.75 -2.88
CA PRO A 4 -10.93 -13.41 -1.60
C PRO A 4 -9.39 -13.46 -1.67
N PRO A 5 -8.65 -12.68 -0.85
CA PRO A 5 -7.19 -12.68 -0.85
C PRO A 5 -6.57 -13.88 -0.11
N ASP A 6 -7.25 -14.42 0.90
CA ASP A 6 -6.73 -15.44 1.82
C ASP A 6 -6.16 -16.70 1.14
N PRO A 7 -6.74 -17.26 0.07
CA PRO A 7 -6.18 -18.43 -0.61
C PRO A 7 -4.81 -18.19 -1.23
N PHE A 8 -4.44 -16.94 -1.49
CA PHE A 8 -3.22 -16.60 -2.21
C PHE A 8 -2.06 -16.20 -1.29
N ILE A 9 -2.32 -15.93 -0.01
CA ILE A 9 -1.31 -15.38 0.91
C ILE A 9 -0.12 -16.32 1.04
N GLU A 10 -0.39 -17.60 1.32
CA GLU A 10 0.64 -18.61 1.54
C GLU A 10 1.43 -18.92 0.26
N PRO A 11 0.80 -19.13 -0.92
CA PRO A 11 1.53 -19.21 -2.18
C PRO A 11 2.44 -18.00 -2.46
N PHE A 12 2.00 -16.77 -2.16
CA PHE A 12 2.84 -15.58 -2.32
C PHE A 12 4.00 -15.54 -1.31
N ALA A 13 3.76 -15.93 -0.07
CA ALA A 13 4.80 -16.00 0.96
C ALA A 13 5.89 -17.03 0.62
N GLU A 14 5.48 -18.22 0.15
CA GLU A 14 6.36 -19.31 -0.30
C GLU A 14 7.13 -18.95 -1.56
N ALA A 15 6.51 -18.20 -2.48
CA ALA A 15 7.18 -17.66 -3.66
C ALA A 15 8.25 -16.59 -3.34
N GLY A 16 8.43 -16.25 -2.06
CA GLY A 16 9.47 -15.33 -1.60
C GLY A 16 9.02 -13.88 -1.46
N ALA A 17 7.71 -13.59 -1.41
CA ALA A 17 7.26 -12.24 -1.10
C ALA A 17 7.71 -11.83 0.31
N ASP A 18 8.33 -10.65 0.43
CA ASP A 18 8.73 -10.05 1.71
C ASP A 18 7.59 -9.26 2.37
N CYS A 19 6.72 -8.69 1.53
CA CYS A 19 5.55 -7.92 1.94
C CYS A 19 4.32 -8.35 1.14
N ILE A 20 3.19 -8.50 1.84
CA ILE A 20 1.90 -8.82 1.25
C ILE A 20 0.92 -7.73 1.65
N THR A 21 0.40 -7.01 0.64
CA THR A 21 -0.59 -5.95 0.83
C THR A 21 -1.95 -6.44 0.36
N VAL A 22 -2.96 -6.36 1.23
CA VAL A 22 -4.34 -6.74 0.93
C VAL A 22 -5.23 -5.51 0.89
N HIS A 23 -6.26 -5.55 0.05
CA HIS A 23 -7.29 -4.52 0.05
C HIS A 23 -8.18 -4.70 1.28
N ALA A 24 -8.46 -3.61 2.00
CA ALA A 24 -9.35 -3.65 3.17
C ALA A 24 -10.74 -4.22 2.84
N GLU A 25 -11.17 -4.05 1.58
CA GLU A 25 -12.49 -4.40 1.08
C GLU A 25 -12.52 -5.78 0.41
N ALA A 26 -11.37 -6.43 0.23
CA ALA A 26 -11.28 -7.64 -0.59
C ALA A 26 -11.67 -8.94 0.13
N GLY A 27 -11.82 -8.93 1.46
CA GLY A 27 -12.14 -10.10 2.26
C GLY A 27 -13.05 -9.77 3.45
N ALA A 28 -13.63 -10.80 4.06
CA ALA A 28 -14.58 -10.63 5.16
C ALA A 28 -13.91 -10.29 6.51
N HIS A 29 -12.64 -10.66 6.70
CA HIS A 29 -11.98 -10.60 8.01
C HIS A 29 -10.56 -10.03 7.94
N LEU A 30 -10.44 -8.72 7.73
CA LEU A 30 -9.16 -8.03 7.55
C LEU A 30 -8.13 -8.36 8.64
N HIS A 31 -8.50 -8.25 9.93
CA HIS A 31 -7.59 -8.54 11.04
C HIS A 31 -7.02 -9.98 10.98
N ARG A 32 -7.86 -10.99 10.71
CA ARG A 32 -7.42 -12.39 10.57
C ARG A 32 -6.43 -12.55 9.41
N THR A 33 -6.71 -11.93 8.28
CA THR A 33 -5.86 -11.94 7.09
C THR A 33 -4.48 -11.34 7.41
N LEU A 34 -4.43 -10.22 8.13
CA LEU A 34 -3.18 -9.56 8.55
C LEU A 34 -2.36 -10.44 9.51
N GLN A 35 -3.01 -11.03 10.52
CA GLN A 35 -2.35 -11.97 11.45
C GLN A 35 -1.77 -13.17 10.71
N ARG A 36 -2.46 -13.69 9.69
CA ARG A 36 -1.94 -14.78 8.85
C ARG A 36 -0.66 -14.36 8.11
N ILE A 37 -0.63 -13.18 7.51
CA ILE A 37 0.57 -12.64 6.83
C ILE A 37 1.74 -12.53 7.82
N LYS A 38 1.50 -11.94 8.99
CA LYS A 38 2.50 -11.79 10.06
C LYS A 38 3.00 -13.13 10.61
N GLY A 39 2.12 -14.10 10.77
CA GLY A 39 2.47 -15.45 11.24
C GLY A 39 3.43 -16.20 10.31
N MET A 40 3.48 -15.82 9.03
CA MET A 40 4.45 -16.31 8.05
C MET A 40 5.77 -15.52 8.05
N GLY A 41 5.97 -14.62 9.02
CA GLY A 41 7.16 -13.77 9.12
C GLY A 41 7.24 -12.70 8.02
N LYS A 42 6.11 -12.38 7.35
CA LYS A 42 6.05 -11.40 6.26
C LYS A 42 5.53 -10.06 6.75
N ARG A 43 5.87 -8.99 6.03
CA ARG A 43 5.33 -7.66 6.30
C ARG A 43 3.89 -7.55 5.79
N ALA A 44 2.98 -7.04 6.61
CA ALA A 44 1.56 -6.95 6.30
C ALA A 44 1.17 -5.53 5.90
N GLY A 45 0.53 -5.36 4.74
CA GLY A 45 0.07 -4.07 4.25
C GLY A 45 -1.43 -4.03 3.99
N VAL A 46 -2.02 -2.83 4.05
CA VAL A 46 -3.41 -2.57 3.69
C VAL A 46 -3.51 -1.53 2.59
N ALA A 47 -4.25 -1.84 1.53
CA ALA A 47 -4.61 -0.93 0.46
C ALA A 47 -6.07 -0.48 0.59
N LEU A 48 -6.32 0.80 0.32
CA LEU A 48 -7.63 1.43 0.33
C LEU A 48 -8.03 1.87 -1.07
N ASN A 49 -9.19 1.43 -1.51
CA ASN A 49 -9.81 1.95 -2.72
C ASN A 49 -10.26 3.42 -2.54
N PRO A 50 -10.49 4.16 -3.64
CA PRO A 50 -10.88 5.57 -3.55
C PRO A 50 -12.17 5.83 -2.76
N ALA A 51 -13.12 4.88 -2.78
CA ALA A 51 -14.38 4.97 -2.05
C ALA A 51 -14.30 4.53 -0.58
N THR A 52 -13.23 3.82 -0.21
CA THR A 52 -13.13 3.23 1.13
C THR A 52 -12.69 4.27 2.14
N PRO A 53 -13.42 4.42 3.25
CA PRO A 53 -13.06 5.39 4.28
C PRO A 53 -11.79 4.95 5.02
N ILE A 54 -11.10 5.90 5.65
CA ILE A 54 -9.82 5.64 6.33
C ILE A 54 -10.00 5.03 7.72
N ASP A 55 -11.16 5.21 8.33
CA ASP A 55 -11.53 4.64 9.62
C ASP A 55 -11.43 3.11 9.62
N VAL A 56 -11.59 2.45 8.47
CA VAL A 56 -11.44 0.99 8.35
C VAL A 56 -10.05 0.49 8.73
N VAL A 57 -9.01 1.34 8.67
CA VAL A 57 -7.65 0.94 9.04
C VAL A 57 -7.33 1.22 10.50
N GLU A 58 -8.09 2.10 11.17
CA GLU A 58 -7.85 2.49 12.56
C GLU A 58 -7.72 1.28 13.52
N PRO A 59 -8.62 0.26 13.45
CA PRO A 59 -8.55 -0.88 14.36
C PRO A 59 -7.35 -1.80 14.13
N VAL A 60 -6.65 -1.67 13.00
CA VAL A 60 -5.57 -2.58 12.58
C VAL A 60 -4.24 -1.86 12.36
N LEU A 61 -4.13 -0.57 12.69
CA LEU A 61 -2.89 0.22 12.53
C LEU A 61 -1.69 -0.41 13.25
N ALA A 62 -1.93 -1.06 14.38
CA ALA A 62 -0.87 -1.69 15.17
C ALA A 62 -0.29 -2.94 14.46
N ASP A 63 -1.08 -3.61 13.64
CA ASP A 63 -0.76 -4.90 13.01
C ASP A 63 -0.15 -4.78 11.61
N ILE A 64 -0.20 -3.58 11.04
CA ILE A 64 0.25 -3.33 9.67
C ILE A 64 1.62 -2.64 9.66
N ASP A 65 2.36 -2.87 8.59
CA ASP A 65 3.64 -2.24 8.29
C ASP A 65 3.54 -1.25 7.15
N LEU A 66 2.42 -1.24 6.42
CA LEU A 66 2.19 -0.41 5.24
C LEU A 66 0.70 -0.07 5.10
N VAL A 67 0.38 1.21 4.88
CA VAL A 67 -0.92 1.64 4.36
C VAL A 67 -0.75 2.28 2.98
N LEU A 68 -1.62 1.89 2.05
CA LEU A 68 -1.61 2.31 0.66
C LEU A 68 -2.94 2.96 0.28
N VAL A 69 -2.92 4.20 -0.21
CA VAL A 69 -4.11 4.88 -0.75
C VAL A 69 -4.09 4.84 -2.27
N MET A 70 -5.12 4.26 -2.87
CA MET A 70 -5.31 4.25 -4.31
C MET A 70 -5.79 5.62 -4.80
N SER A 71 -5.09 6.20 -5.77
CA SER A 71 -5.45 7.50 -6.39
C SER A 71 -6.32 7.40 -7.64
N VAL A 72 -6.62 6.18 -8.07
CA VAL A 72 -7.50 5.83 -9.18
C VAL A 72 -8.25 4.56 -8.80
N ASN A 73 -9.32 4.24 -9.53
CA ASN A 73 -10.01 2.99 -9.31
C ASN A 73 -9.15 1.80 -9.71
N PRO A 74 -9.21 0.68 -8.98
CA PRO A 74 -8.54 -0.55 -9.35
C PRO A 74 -8.98 -1.03 -10.74
N GLY A 75 -8.05 -1.61 -11.52
CA GLY A 75 -8.35 -2.24 -12.80
C GLY A 75 -7.25 -2.03 -13.84
N PHE A 76 -7.25 -0.87 -14.50
CA PHE A 76 -6.40 -0.60 -15.66
C PHE A 76 -5.56 0.68 -15.49
N GLY A 77 -4.40 0.74 -16.15
CA GLY A 77 -3.56 1.92 -16.19
C GLY A 77 -4.13 3.05 -17.06
N GLY A 78 -3.58 4.26 -16.93
CA GLY A 78 -3.97 5.43 -17.73
C GLY A 78 -5.22 6.18 -17.25
N GLN A 79 -5.78 5.78 -16.11
CA GLN A 79 -6.89 6.48 -15.48
C GLN A 79 -6.47 7.86 -14.97
N ARG A 80 -7.44 8.78 -14.94
CA ARG A 80 -7.25 10.13 -14.39
C ARG A 80 -7.15 10.05 -12.86
N PHE A 81 -6.15 10.76 -12.34
CA PHE A 81 -5.96 10.97 -10.90
C PHE A 81 -7.23 11.54 -10.25
N ILE A 82 -7.57 11.04 -9.06
CA ILE A 82 -8.71 11.50 -8.25
C ILE A 82 -8.18 12.47 -7.18
N PRO A 83 -8.40 13.80 -7.31
CA PRO A 83 -7.80 14.79 -6.41
C PRO A 83 -8.22 14.67 -4.94
N SER A 84 -9.43 14.17 -4.67
CA SER A 84 -9.92 13.96 -3.31
C SER A 84 -9.07 12.98 -2.49
N GLN A 85 -8.26 12.14 -3.15
CA GLN A 85 -7.38 11.21 -2.46
C GLN A 85 -6.22 11.92 -1.75
N LEU A 86 -5.90 13.18 -2.08
CA LEU A 86 -4.94 13.99 -1.33
C LEU A 86 -5.46 14.31 0.08
N GLY A 87 -6.72 14.72 0.21
CA GLY A 87 -7.33 14.96 1.53
C GLY A 87 -7.42 13.68 2.36
N LYS A 88 -7.70 12.54 1.70
CA LYS A 88 -7.67 11.22 2.35
C LYS A 88 -6.28 10.89 2.91
N ILE A 89 -5.23 11.16 2.13
CA ILE A 89 -3.84 10.98 2.51
C ILE A 89 -3.48 11.82 3.73
N GLU A 90 -3.91 13.08 3.78
CA GLU A 90 -3.64 14.00 4.90
C GLU A 90 -4.34 13.54 6.18
N ALA A 91 -5.60 13.13 6.07
CA ALA A 91 -6.36 12.62 7.20
C ALA A 91 -5.77 11.29 7.75
N LEU A 92 -5.39 10.37 6.85
CA LEU A 92 -4.73 9.13 7.23
C LEU A 92 -3.38 9.40 7.92
N ARG A 93 -2.63 10.39 7.42
CA ARG A 93 -1.37 10.82 8.03
C ARG A 93 -1.58 11.27 9.48
N ALA A 94 -2.56 12.15 9.71
CA ALA A 94 -2.86 12.67 11.04
C ALA A 94 -3.28 11.56 12.02
N LEU A 95 -4.08 10.59 11.54
CA LEU A 95 -4.50 9.42 12.31
C LEU A 95 -3.32 8.53 12.70
N ILE A 96 -2.38 8.29 11.77
CA ILE A 96 -1.15 7.55 12.05
C ILE A 96 -0.28 8.28 13.07
N ASP A 97 -0.09 9.60 12.91
CA ASP A 97 0.68 10.43 13.85
C ASP A 97 0.09 10.39 15.26
N ALA A 98 -1.24 10.49 15.39
CA ALA A 98 -1.93 10.44 16.66
C ALA A 98 -1.81 9.07 17.35
N SER A 99 -1.79 7.98 16.60
CA SER A 99 -1.67 6.62 17.15
C SER A 99 -0.25 6.28 17.63
N GLY A 100 0.78 6.94 17.11
CA GLY A 100 2.18 6.55 17.31
C GLY A 100 2.55 5.17 16.74
N ALA A 101 1.65 4.55 15.97
CA ALA A 101 1.78 3.15 15.59
C ALA A 101 2.74 2.91 14.41
N LEU A 102 2.95 3.84 13.48
CA LEU A 102 3.82 3.65 12.31
C LEU A 102 4.85 4.79 12.21
N SER A 103 6.14 4.45 12.01
CA SER A 103 7.10 5.44 11.53
C SER A 103 6.76 5.82 10.08
N THR A 104 7.19 7.00 9.64
CA THR A 104 6.59 7.62 8.45
C THR A 104 7.63 7.86 7.37
N SER A 105 7.50 7.08 6.30
CA SER A 105 8.11 7.37 5.02
C SER A 105 7.02 7.77 4.01
N ARG A 106 7.25 8.81 3.21
CA ARG A 106 6.33 9.27 2.16
C ARG A 106 6.86 8.80 0.81
N SER A 107 6.15 7.89 0.15
CA SER A 107 6.60 7.25 -1.09
C SER A 107 5.55 7.33 -2.20
N MET A 108 5.97 7.67 -3.42
CA MET A 108 5.12 7.75 -4.62
C MET A 108 5.52 6.64 -5.59
N ALA A 109 4.66 5.64 -5.77
CA ALA A 109 4.80 4.67 -6.85
C ALA A 109 3.83 5.03 -7.98
N GLY A 110 4.35 5.29 -9.19
CA GLY A 110 3.56 5.51 -10.38
C GLY A 110 3.86 4.43 -11.42
N SER A 111 2.83 3.98 -12.16
CA SER A 111 3.05 3.17 -13.36
C SER A 111 3.61 4.07 -14.46
N THR A 112 4.94 4.09 -14.60
CA THR A 112 5.60 4.83 -15.68
C THR A 112 5.34 4.14 -17.02
N SER A 113 4.62 4.80 -17.92
CA SER A 113 4.74 4.48 -19.35
C SER A 113 6.09 5.02 -19.85
N ARG A 114 6.95 4.09 -20.29
CA ARG A 114 8.27 4.27 -20.98
C ARG A 114 9.33 5.15 -20.31
N ARG A 115 10.25 4.51 -19.58
CA ARG A 115 11.71 4.71 -19.76
C ARG A 115 12.49 3.49 -19.26
N ARG A 116 13.36 2.96 -20.12
CA ARG A 116 14.25 1.80 -19.87
C ARG A 116 15.13 2.06 -18.64
N ALA A 117 15.09 1.17 -17.64
CA ALA A 117 16.07 1.15 -16.55
C ALA A 117 17.23 0.21 -16.93
N SER A 118 18.48 0.67 -16.76
CA SER A 118 19.69 -0.16 -16.91
C SER A 118 19.96 -0.98 -15.64
N PRO A 119 20.69 -2.11 -15.72
CA PRO A 119 20.81 -3.05 -14.61
C PRO A 119 22.07 -2.79 -13.78
N ARG A 120 21.93 -2.53 -12.47
CA ARG A 120 22.80 -3.03 -11.38
C ARG A 120 22.47 -2.38 -10.03
N ALA A 121 21.97 -3.19 -9.09
CA ALA A 121 22.59 -3.48 -7.79
C ALA A 121 21.65 -4.41 -6.97
N PRO A 122 22.15 -5.46 -6.31
CA PRO A 122 21.35 -6.30 -5.42
C PRO A 122 21.40 -5.72 -4.00
N ALA A 123 20.27 -5.20 -3.52
CA ALA A 123 20.06 -4.82 -2.12
C ALA A 123 18.59 -5.06 -1.78
N PRO A 124 18.23 -5.45 -0.54
CA PRO A 124 16.87 -5.84 -0.19
C PRO A 124 15.94 -4.65 -0.46
N THR A 125 15.05 -4.83 -1.42
CA THR A 125 14.40 -3.72 -2.12
C THR A 125 13.31 -3.09 -1.24
N CYS A 126 13.68 -2.14 -0.39
CA CYS A 126 12.75 -1.30 0.38
C CYS A 126 13.00 0.22 0.26
N TRP A 127 13.93 0.69 -0.59
CA TRP A 127 14.19 2.12 -0.73
C TRP A 127 13.63 2.72 -2.01
N LEU A 128 12.56 3.52 -1.85
CA LEU A 128 11.90 4.36 -2.85
C LEU A 128 12.60 5.73 -2.99
N ARG A 129 12.62 6.26 -4.23
CA ARG A 129 13.13 7.59 -4.57
C ARG A 129 11.96 8.58 -4.72
N ALA A 130 11.94 9.63 -3.90
CA ALA A 130 10.92 10.68 -3.95
C ALA A 130 11.13 11.62 -5.16
N LEU A 131 10.10 11.80 -5.99
CA LEU A 131 9.97 12.95 -6.91
C LEU A 131 8.75 13.75 -6.49
N ARG A 132 8.89 15.08 -6.47
CA ARG A 132 7.80 16.03 -6.26
C ARG A 132 6.62 15.67 -7.17
N ALA A 133 5.40 15.79 -6.65
CA ALA A 133 4.15 15.64 -7.38
C ALA A 133 4.20 16.45 -8.68
N SER A 134 4.51 15.76 -9.76
CA SER A 134 4.44 16.29 -11.12
C SER A 134 3.08 15.89 -11.67
N PRO A 135 2.34 16.78 -12.33
CA PRO A 135 1.08 16.45 -13.00
C PRO A 135 1.25 15.43 -14.15
N ALA A 136 2.49 15.06 -14.50
CA ALA A 136 2.82 14.01 -15.46
C ALA A 136 3.07 12.63 -14.82
N ALA A 137 3.02 12.49 -13.49
CA ALA A 137 3.19 11.22 -12.81
C ALA A 137 1.89 10.40 -12.91
N GLY A 138 2.02 9.11 -13.25
CA GLY A 138 0.91 8.14 -13.21
C GLY A 138 0.26 8.05 -11.82
N PRO A 139 -0.77 7.18 -11.63
CA PRO A 139 -1.58 7.15 -10.41
C PRO A 139 -0.68 7.16 -9.16
N ILE A 140 -0.75 8.25 -8.39
CA ILE A 140 0.03 8.45 -7.18
C ILE A 140 -0.43 7.43 -6.15
N ILE A 141 0.41 6.46 -5.82
CA ILE A 141 0.19 5.56 -4.70
C ILE A 141 0.98 6.14 -3.52
N LEU A 142 0.31 6.63 -2.47
CA LEU A 142 1.00 6.97 -1.23
C LEU A 142 1.09 5.73 -0.35
N ALA A 143 2.33 5.36 -0.02
CA ALA A 143 2.68 4.35 0.97
C ALA A 143 3.16 5.02 2.26
N ILE A 144 2.64 4.60 3.41
CA ILE A 144 3.15 4.96 4.76
C ILE A 144 3.58 3.65 5.43
N SER A 145 4.86 3.55 5.83
CA SER A 145 5.45 2.28 6.27
C SER A 145 6.33 2.41 7.50
N ARG A 146 6.32 1.39 8.38
CA ARG A 146 7.31 1.18 9.45
C ARG A 146 8.71 0.94 8.86
N ASP A 147 9.74 1.43 9.55
CA ASP A 147 11.16 1.16 9.27
C ASP A 147 11.55 -0.29 9.61
#